data_AF-A0AAW2PTI1-F1
#
_entry.id   AF-A0AAW2PTI1-F1
#
_cell.length_a   1.000
_cell.length_b   1.000
_cell.length_c   1.000
_cell.angle_alpha   90.00
_cell.angle_beta   90.00
_cell.angle_gamma   90.00
#
_symmetry.space_group_name_H-M   'P 1'
#
loop_
_entity.id
_entity.type
_entity.pdbx_description
1 polymer ?
#
loop_
_entity_poly.entity_id
_entity_poly.type
_entity_poly.pdbx_seq_one_letter_code
_entity_poly.pdbx_strand_id
1 'polypeptide(L)'
;MMIRVRNRDGLERVAIDNPLATVAQLKSEIETHLQVPTHAQILSTNRNLLLAKSRNDLSRFTDMSDPSARLSSLNVAHGSVVYLAYEGQRTVAGPAFHRAGSFGKKMTMDDLIAKQMRVTRQEKAHCELVSFDRDAANVFQHYVNESLAFAVKRGGLCMGQCQRKGKLRDPDEEKLVEATALGLGMRRVGFIFTQTISQNKKDYTMSNAEVLQAVELHTEGNLKEWVTAVVKLKENEDGGAYVHVEAFQLSDMCVRLFKEGWFEREIQEEVDPNLSRMKKDVVVGGKDTRNVDSDFFLVVLKISDHLGPLSSTFPIENRNSPVTMKALKNHLDRTKSLPFVKRISDFHLLLLIARFLDVNADVPALAACVQMQATVPEGYQLLIESLATAS
;
A
#
# COMPACT_ATOMS: atom_id res chain seq x y z
N MET A 1 22.40 12.30 -51.44
CA MET A 1 21.08 11.65 -51.20
C MET A 1 21.28 10.34 -50.45
N MET A 2 20.33 9.92 -49.63
CA MET A 2 20.42 8.67 -48.87
C MET A 2 19.56 7.59 -49.52
N ILE A 3 20.14 6.47 -49.93
CA ILE A 3 19.43 5.32 -50.50
C ILE A 3 19.40 4.20 -49.46
N ARG A 4 18.24 3.56 -49.32
CA ARG A 4 18.07 2.41 -48.43
C ARG A 4 18.33 1.14 -49.23
N VAL A 5 19.40 0.42 -48.94
CA VAL A 5 19.77 -0.81 -49.63
C VAL A 5 19.29 -1.99 -48.79
N ARG A 6 18.34 -2.77 -49.31
CA ARG A 6 17.85 -4.00 -48.67
C ARG A 6 18.57 -5.19 -49.28
N ASN A 7 19.21 -5.99 -48.46
CA ASN A 7 19.86 -7.24 -48.85
C ASN A 7 19.40 -8.38 -47.92
N ARG A 8 20.04 -9.55 -48.03
CA ARG A 8 19.75 -10.71 -47.19
C ARG A 8 20.15 -10.52 -45.71
N ASP A 9 21.08 -9.61 -45.42
CA ASP A 9 21.59 -9.40 -44.06
C ASP A 9 20.83 -8.28 -43.32
N GLY A 10 20.13 -7.40 -44.04
CA GLY A 10 19.37 -6.33 -43.42
C GLY A 10 19.01 -5.18 -44.36
N LEU A 11 18.67 -4.05 -43.75
CA LEU A 11 18.44 -2.77 -44.42
C LEU A 11 19.54 -1.80 -44.01
N GLU A 12 20.35 -1.37 -44.95
CA GLU A 12 21.45 -0.44 -44.72
C GLU A 12 21.19 0.87 -45.47
N ARG A 13 21.87 1.94 -45.07
CA ARG A 13 21.73 3.26 -45.70
C ARG A 13 23.04 3.63 -46.35
N VAL A 14 23.01 3.92 -47.65
CA VAL A 14 24.16 4.33 -48.44
C VAL A 14 23.97 5.81 -48.81
N ALA A 15 24.95 6.63 -48.46
CA ALA A 15 24.99 8.04 -48.84
C ALA A 15 25.60 8.15 -50.24
N ILE A 16 25.03 9.01 -51.09
CA ILE A 16 25.60 9.34 -52.40
C ILE A 16 25.63 10.85 -52.53
N ASP A 17 26.82 11.45 -52.57
CA ASP A 17 26.99 12.91 -52.57
C ASP A 17 26.89 13.54 -53.97
N ASN A 18 26.19 12.87 -54.89
CA ASN A 18 25.92 13.35 -56.24
C ASN A 18 24.41 13.31 -56.55
N PRO A 19 23.76 14.45 -56.87
CA PRO A 19 22.34 14.47 -57.26
C PRO A 19 22.06 13.86 -58.64
N LEU A 20 23.08 13.73 -59.51
CA LEU A 20 22.98 13.12 -60.83
C LEU A 20 23.57 11.70 -60.85
N ALA A 21 23.49 10.98 -59.72
CA ALA A 21 24.16 9.71 -59.58
C ALA A 21 23.65 8.64 -60.55
N THR A 22 24.58 7.79 -60.99
CA THR A 22 24.31 6.63 -61.84
C THR A 22 24.31 5.33 -61.06
N VAL A 23 23.84 4.25 -61.70
CA VAL A 23 23.93 2.90 -61.13
C VAL A 23 25.37 2.52 -60.79
N ALA A 24 26.36 2.88 -61.61
CA ALA A 24 27.78 2.64 -61.31
C ALA A 24 28.23 3.31 -60.01
N GLN A 25 27.82 4.55 -59.79
CA GLN A 25 28.15 5.28 -58.57
C GLN A 25 27.50 4.64 -57.35
N LEU A 26 26.21 4.25 -57.43
CA LEU A 26 25.57 3.48 -56.36
C LEU A 26 26.30 2.17 -56.06
N LYS A 27 26.76 1.43 -57.08
CA LYS A 27 27.53 0.20 -56.87
C LYS A 27 28.88 0.47 -56.17
N SER A 28 29.57 1.54 -56.53
CA SER A 28 30.82 1.96 -55.90
C SER A 28 30.63 2.34 -54.42
N GLU A 29 29.55 3.05 -54.12
CA GLU A 29 29.22 3.40 -52.73
C GLU A 29 28.83 2.17 -51.90
N ILE A 30 28.10 1.23 -52.50
CA ILE A 30 27.82 -0.07 -51.87
C ILE A 30 29.12 -0.84 -51.60
N GLU A 31 30.07 -0.87 -52.54
CA GLU A 31 31.36 -1.53 -52.31
C GLU A 31 32.13 -0.88 -51.16
N THR A 32 32.17 0.46 -51.15
CA THR A 32 32.88 1.24 -50.12
C THR A 32 32.27 1.07 -48.73
N HIS A 33 30.95 1.16 -48.62
CA HIS A 33 30.25 1.15 -47.32
C HIS A 33 29.89 -0.25 -46.83
N LEU A 34 29.57 -1.16 -47.75
CA LEU A 34 29.01 -2.47 -47.43
C LEU A 34 29.99 -3.62 -47.73
N GLN A 35 31.17 -3.31 -48.28
CA GLN A 35 32.23 -4.28 -48.64
C GLN A 35 31.75 -5.39 -49.58
N VAL A 36 30.76 -5.07 -50.43
CA VAL A 36 30.28 -5.99 -51.48
C VAL A 36 30.94 -5.59 -52.79
N PRO A 37 31.83 -6.41 -53.40
CA PRO A 37 32.51 -6.05 -54.63
C PRO A 37 31.55 -5.73 -55.76
N THR A 38 31.77 -4.63 -56.49
CA THR A 38 30.91 -4.16 -57.62
C THR A 38 30.55 -5.25 -58.63
N HIS A 39 31.48 -6.17 -58.93
CA HIS A 39 31.27 -7.29 -59.85
C HIS A 39 30.33 -8.38 -59.32
N ALA A 40 30.17 -8.48 -57.99
CA ALA A 40 29.27 -9.41 -57.32
C ALA A 40 27.88 -8.83 -57.08
N GLN A 41 27.68 -7.52 -57.33
CA GLN A 41 26.42 -6.82 -57.05
C GLN A 41 25.41 -6.95 -58.19
N ILE A 42 24.23 -7.48 -57.86
CA ILE A 42 23.02 -7.43 -58.67
C ILE A 42 22.05 -6.50 -57.97
N LEU A 43 21.68 -5.40 -58.63
CA LEU A 43 20.76 -4.39 -58.11
C LEU A 43 19.44 -4.43 -58.85
N SER A 44 18.35 -4.17 -58.13
CA SER A 44 17.03 -4.01 -58.72
C SER A 44 16.16 -3.12 -57.84
N THR A 45 15.24 -2.39 -58.47
CA THR A 45 14.12 -1.73 -57.79
C THR A 45 13.02 -2.72 -57.39
N ASN A 46 13.06 -3.96 -57.91
CA ASN A 46 12.11 -5.01 -57.63
C ASN A 46 12.48 -5.84 -56.38
N ARG A 47 11.58 -5.88 -55.41
CA ARG A 47 11.73 -6.66 -54.16
C ARG A 47 11.99 -8.14 -54.38
N ASN A 48 11.44 -8.70 -55.47
CA ASN A 48 11.52 -10.13 -55.75
C ASN A 48 12.94 -10.60 -56.04
N LEU A 49 13.90 -9.68 -56.24
CA LEU A 49 15.32 -10.01 -56.36
C LEU A 49 15.82 -10.82 -55.16
N LEU A 50 15.37 -10.50 -53.94
CA LEU A 50 15.77 -11.21 -52.72
C LEU A 50 15.11 -12.58 -52.54
N LEU A 51 14.17 -12.94 -53.41
CA LEU A 51 13.48 -14.24 -53.41
C LEU A 51 14.05 -15.20 -54.46
N ALA A 52 14.94 -14.72 -55.34
CA ALA A 52 15.62 -15.53 -56.34
C ALA A 52 16.46 -16.63 -55.68
N LYS A 53 16.29 -17.88 -56.13
CA LYS A 53 16.97 -19.05 -55.53
C LYS A 53 18.10 -19.60 -56.39
N SER A 54 18.16 -19.19 -57.66
CA SER A 54 19.18 -19.64 -58.61
C SER A 54 19.79 -18.46 -59.38
N ARG A 55 20.98 -18.67 -59.95
CA ARG A 55 21.66 -17.68 -60.79
C ARG A 55 20.85 -17.31 -62.04
N ASN A 56 20.06 -18.25 -62.57
CA ASN A 56 19.13 -18.01 -63.69
C ASN A 56 17.92 -17.16 -63.30
N ASP A 57 17.53 -17.15 -62.02
CA ASP A 57 16.47 -16.26 -61.53
C ASP A 57 17.01 -14.84 -61.35
N LEU A 58 18.25 -14.71 -60.84
CA LEU A 58 18.94 -13.44 -60.65
C LEU A 58 19.18 -12.71 -61.99
N SER A 59 19.48 -13.44 -63.07
CA SER A 59 19.71 -12.84 -64.40
C SER A 59 18.46 -12.21 -65.04
N ARG A 60 17.26 -12.43 -64.48
CA ARG A 60 16.01 -11.81 -64.95
C ARG A 60 15.83 -10.36 -64.48
N PHE A 61 16.62 -9.93 -63.50
CA PHE A 61 16.56 -8.57 -62.95
C PHE A 61 17.59 -7.69 -63.66
N THR A 62 17.17 -7.06 -64.76
CA THR A 62 18.04 -6.25 -65.62
C THR A 62 17.72 -4.75 -65.56
N ASP A 63 16.80 -4.32 -64.69
CA ASP A 63 16.36 -2.92 -64.60
C ASP A 63 17.46 -1.96 -64.16
N MET A 64 18.48 -2.45 -63.43
CA MET A 64 19.67 -1.68 -63.05
C MET A 64 20.96 -2.32 -63.61
N SER A 65 20.91 -2.93 -64.80
CA SER A 65 22.09 -3.54 -65.43
C SER A 65 23.01 -2.53 -66.12
N ASP A 66 22.45 -1.42 -66.63
CA ASP A 66 23.22 -0.35 -67.29
C ASP A 66 23.93 0.53 -66.24
N PRO A 67 25.28 0.52 -66.18
CA PRO A 67 26.05 1.32 -65.23
C PRO A 67 25.91 2.83 -65.45
N SER A 68 25.56 3.26 -66.66
CA SER A 68 25.43 4.68 -67.04
C SER A 68 24.05 5.26 -66.77
N ALA A 69 23.04 4.40 -66.53
CA ALA A 69 21.68 4.82 -66.23
C ALA A 69 21.65 5.69 -64.96
N ARG A 70 20.90 6.80 -65.02
CA ARG A 70 20.70 7.68 -63.87
C ARG A 70 19.73 7.04 -62.88
N LEU A 71 20.00 7.20 -61.59
CA LEU A 71 19.11 6.67 -60.55
C LEU A 71 17.71 7.31 -60.64
N SER A 72 17.64 8.59 -60.99
CA SER A 72 16.37 9.30 -61.20
C SER A 72 15.51 8.72 -62.33
N SER A 73 16.12 8.23 -63.43
CA SER A 73 15.37 7.59 -64.53
C SER A 73 14.79 6.22 -64.15
N LEU A 74 15.26 5.65 -63.03
CA LEU A 74 14.78 4.40 -62.46
C LEU A 74 13.82 4.63 -61.28
N ASN A 75 13.32 5.87 -61.11
CA ASN A 75 12.50 6.30 -59.98
C ASN A 75 13.17 6.11 -58.59
N VAL A 76 14.51 6.13 -58.55
CA VAL A 76 15.28 6.08 -57.31
C VAL A 76 15.62 7.51 -56.88
N ALA A 77 15.01 7.96 -55.79
CA ALA A 77 15.20 9.27 -55.18
C ALA A 77 15.68 9.12 -53.73
N HIS A 78 15.83 10.25 -53.01
CA HIS A 78 16.17 10.23 -51.59
C HIS A 78 15.16 9.37 -50.80
N GLY A 79 15.66 8.41 -50.04
CA GLY A 79 14.85 7.49 -49.25
C GLY A 79 14.28 6.31 -50.03
N SER A 80 14.47 6.21 -51.35
CA SER A 80 14.05 5.02 -52.12
C SER A 80 14.75 3.77 -51.62
N VAL A 81 14.07 2.63 -51.76
CA VAL A 81 14.61 1.32 -51.43
C VAL A 81 15.11 0.65 -52.70
N VAL A 82 16.36 0.20 -52.68
CA VAL A 82 16.96 -0.62 -53.74
C VAL A 82 17.31 -1.97 -53.15
N TYR A 83 17.07 -3.04 -53.90
CA TYR A 83 17.35 -4.40 -53.47
C TYR A 83 18.70 -4.84 -54.05
N LEU A 84 19.54 -5.44 -53.19
CA LEU A 84 20.87 -5.92 -53.54
C LEU A 84 20.95 -7.42 -53.27
N ALA A 85 21.26 -8.19 -54.31
CA ALA A 85 21.69 -9.58 -54.23
C ALA A 85 23.17 -9.68 -54.59
N TYR A 86 23.91 -10.54 -53.88
CA TYR A 86 25.31 -10.80 -54.13
C TYR A 86 25.70 -12.19 -53.62
N GLU A 87 26.71 -12.80 -54.24
CA GLU A 87 27.29 -14.08 -53.82
C GLU A 87 28.47 -13.85 -52.87
N GLY A 88 28.68 -14.75 -51.89
CA GLY A 88 29.74 -14.66 -50.88
C GLY A 88 29.21 -14.55 -49.44
N GLN A 89 30.09 -14.39 -48.46
CA GLN A 89 29.77 -14.01 -47.07
C GLN A 89 30.51 -12.72 -46.75
N ARG A 90 29.87 -11.79 -46.03
CA ARG A 90 30.52 -10.57 -45.53
C ARG A 90 30.41 -10.49 -44.02
N THR A 91 31.36 -9.82 -43.40
CA THR A 91 31.30 -9.51 -41.97
C THR A 91 30.40 -8.29 -41.77
N VAL A 92 29.19 -8.50 -41.27
CA VAL A 92 28.27 -7.41 -40.92
C VAL A 92 28.54 -7.02 -39.46
N ALA A 93 28.74 -5.73 -39.20
CA ALA A 93 28.81 -5.22 -37.84
C ALA A 93 27.50 -5.55 -37.12
N GLY A 94 27.59 -6.28 -36.00
CA GLY A 94 26.43 -6.58 -35.16
C GLY A 94 25.75 -5.29 -34.66
N PRO A 95 24.48 -5.37 -34.21
CA PRO A 95 23.78 -4.19 -33.70
C PRO A 95 24.61 -3.52 -32.59
N ALA A 96 24.65 -2.18 -32.62
CA ALA A 96 25.31 -1.40 -31.58
C ALA A 96 24.59 -1.63 -30.24
N PHE A 97 25.17 -2.50 -29.40
CA PHE A 97 24.66 -2.73 -28.05
C PHE A 97 25.05 -1.55 -27.16
N HIS A 98 24.12 -0.66 -26.91
CA HIS A 98 24.20 0.23 -25.74
C HIS A 98 23.81 -0.55 -24.49
N ARG A 99 24.71 -0.61 -23.49
CA ARG A 99 24.43 -1.26 -22.21
C ARG A 99 23.36 -0.48 -21.45
N ALA A 100 22.09 -0.80 -21.67
CA ALA A 100 21.06 -0.57 -20.67
C ALA A 100 21.32 -1.57 -19.52
N GLY A 101 21.42 -1.06 -18.30
CA GLY A 101 21.57 -1.89 -17.11
C GLY A 101 20.47 -2.94 -17.03
N SER A 102 20.84 -4.12 -16.53
CA SER A 102 19.98 -5.22 -16.08
C SER A 102 19.43 -6.23 -17.09
N PHE A 103 20.04 -6.43 -18.26
CA PHE A 103 19.83 -7.69 -19.01
C PHE A 103 21.09 -8.56 -18.97
N GLY A 104 21.01 -9.69 -18.26
CA GLY A 104 22.06 -10.73 -18.26
C GLY A 104 23.06 -10.73 -17.09
N LYS A 105 22.87 -9.95 -16.02
CA LYS A 105 23.67 -10.15 -14.80
C LYS A 105 23.24 -11.47 -14.17
N LYS A 106 24.14 -12.48 -14.16
CA LYS A 106 23.91 -13.71 -13.38
C LYS A 106 23.65 -13.29 -11.94
N MET A 107 22.50 -13.69 -11.42
CA MET A 107 22.11 -13.39 -10.04
C MET A 107 23.16 -14.02 -9.13
N THR A 108 23.90 -13.18 -8.40
CA THR A 108 24.93 -13.66 -7.48
C THR A 108 24.27 -14.27 -6.24
N MET A 109 25.00 -15.09 -5.47
CA MET A 109 24.47 -15.58 -4.19
C MET A 109 24.11 -14.42 -3.24
N ASP A 110 24.87 -13.33 -3.29
CA ASP A 110 24.55 -12.10 -2.54
C ASP A 110 23.28 -11.43 -3.05
N ASP A 111 23.02 -11.42 -4.37
CA ASP A 111 21.76 -10.93 -4.94
C ASP A 111 20.56 -11.85 -4.57
N LEU A 112 20.78 -13.16 -4.42
CA LEU A 112 19.78 -14.11 -3.93
C LEU A 112 19.49 -13.88 -2.44
N ILE A 113 20.54 -13.74 -1.63
CA ILE A 113 20.47 -13.44 -0.20
C ILE A 113 19.79 -12.09 0.06
N ALA A 114 20.08 -11.08 -0.76
CA ALA A 114 19.49 -9.74 -0.66
C ALA A 114 18.00 -9.72 -1.06
N LYS A 115 17.55 -10.67 -1.90
CA LYS A 115 16.13 -10.83 -2.25
C LYS A 115 15.37 -11.76 -1.30
N GLN A 116 16.07 -12.48 -0.42
CA GLN A 116 15.45 -13.37 0.54
C GLN A 116 14.77 -12.55 1.65
N MET A 117 13.50 -12.85 1.93
CA MET A 117 12.71 -12.12 2.92
C MET A 117 13.23 -12.48 4.32
N ARG A 118 13.91 -11.54 4.97
CA ARG A 118 14.49 -11.71 6.31
C ARG A 118 13.58 -11.07 7.35
N VAL A 119 13.15 -11.85 8.33
CA VAL A 119 12.40 -11.35 9.49
C VAL A 119 13.36 -11.19 10.66
N THR A 120 13.48 -9.96 11.14
CA THR A 120 14.32 -9.58 12.28
C THR A 120 13.50 -8.74 13.24
N ARG A 121 13.83 -8.80 14.54
CA ARG A 121 13.17 -7.97 15.55
C ARG A 121 13.39 -6.49 15.23
N GLN A 122 12.32 -5.72 15.29
CA GLN A 122 12.39 -4.26 15.22
C GLN A 122 12.50 -3.71 16.64
N GLU A 123 13.62 -3.02 16.93
CA GLU A 123 13.92 -2.52 18.27
C GLU A 123 13.23 -1.19 18.59
N LYS A 124 12.95 -0.36 17.57
CA LYS A 124 12.37 0.98 17.74
C LYS A 124 11.00 1.05 17.09
N ALA A 125 9.99 1.44 17.87
CA ALA A 125 8.69 1.81 17.33
C ALA A 125 8.74 3.18 16.66
N HIS A 126 7.72 3.51 15.88
CA HIS A 126 7.58 4.84 15.26
C HIS A 126 6.99 5.85 16.25
N CYS A 127 6.24 5.36 17.25
CA CYS A 127 5.82 6.07 18.44
C CYS A 127 6.76 5.78 19.63
N GLU A 128 7.07 6.80 20.43
CA GLU A 128 7.86 6.62 21.66
C GLU A 128 7.00 6.15 22.84
N LEU A 129 5.73 6.56 22.88
CA LEU A 129 4.76 6.23 23.90
C LEU A 129 3.34 6.30 23.34
N VAL A 130 2.41 5.63 24.01
CA VAL A 130 0.97 5.84 23.88
C VAL A 130 0.43 6.42 25.19
N SER A 131 -0.46 7.40 25.09
CA SER A 131 -1.14 7.98 26.24
C SER A 131 -2.64 7.70 26.15
N PHE A 132 -3.21 7.08 27.18
CA PHE A 132 -4.65 6.83 27.23
C PHE A 132 -5.36 7.89 28.07
N ASP A 133 -6.54 8.31 27.63
CA ASP A 133 -7.44 9.06 28.50
C ASP A 133 -7.86 8.15 29.66
N ARG A 134 -7.62 8.61 30.89
CA ARG A 134 -7.80 7.82 32.11
C ARG A 134 -9.25 7.37 32.27
N ASP A 135 -10.21 8.25 32.05
CA ASP A 135 -11.61 7.96 32.30
C ASP A 135 -12.16 7.00 31.23
N ALA A 136 -11.83 7.22 29.96
CA ALA A 136 -12.20 6.32 28.87
C ALA A 136 -11.58 4.92 29.05
N ALA A 137 -10.29 4.85 29.43
CA ALA A 137 -9.62 3.59 29.71
C ALA A 137 -10.26 2.86 30.90
N ASN A 138 -10.62 3.57 31.96
CA ASN A 138 -11.31 3.01 33.12
C ASN A 138 -12.69 2.46 32.74
N VAL A 139 -13.46 3.18 31.93
CA VAL A 139 -14.79 2.73 31.48
C VAL A 139 -14.72 1.49 30.58
N PHE A 140 -13.67 1.36 29.77
CA PHE A 140 -13.41 0.14 29.00
C PHE A 140 -13.04 -1.03 29.91
N GLN A 141 -12.06 -0.84 30.80
CA GLN A 141 -11.60 -1.88 31.72
C GLN A 141 -12.71 -2.37 32.65
N HIS A 142 -13.49 -1.46 33.24
CA HIS A 142 -14.61 -1.80 34.10
C HIS A 142 -15.67 -2.62 33.37
N TYR A 143 -16.00 -2.28 32.12
CA TYR A 143 -16.98 -3.05 31.36
C TYR A 143 -16.48 -4.48 31.10
N VAL A 144 -15.22 -4.63 30.73
CA VAL A 144 -14.62 -5.93 30.45
C VAL A 144 -14.52 -6.78 31.72
N ASN A 145 -14.12 -6.17 32.84
CA ASN A 145 -13.96 -6.86 34.11
C ASN A 145 -15.33 -7.22 34.73
N GLU A 146 -16.19 -6.23 34.95
CA GLU A 146 -17.42 -6.40 35.73
C GLU A 146 -18.56 -6.99 34.90
N SER A 147 -18.67 -6.62 33.62
CA SER A 147 -19.81 -7.06 32.79
C SER A 147 -19.52 -8.30 31.97
N LEU A 148 -18.26 -8.50 31.56
CA LEU A 148 -17.87 -9.62 30.70
C LEU A 148 -17.00 -10.65 31.43
N ALA A 149 -16.42 -10.31 32.58
CA ALA A 149 -15.49 -11.18 33.33
C ALA A 149 -14.39 -11.80 32.46
N PHE A 150 -13.96 -11.08 31.41
CA PHE A 150 -13.03 -11.59 30.39
C PHE A 150 -13.48 -12.93 29.74
N ALA A 151 -14.76 -13.28 29.78
CA ALA A 151 -15.30 -14.51 29.19
C ALA A 151 -15.40 -14.43 27.66
N VAL A 152 -15.56 -13.22 27.12
CA VAL A 152 -15.60 -12.94 25.68
C VAL A 152 -14.63 -11.83 25.32
N LYS A 153 -14.04 -11.90 24.13
CA LYS A 153 -13.18 -10.83 23.62
C LYS A 153 -14.01 -9.56 23.38
N ARG A 154 -13.40 -8.42 23.66
CA ARG A 154 -13.96 -7.11 23.36
C ARG A 154 -12.91 -6.25 22.69
N GLY A 155 -13.24 -5.68 21.54
CA GLY A 155 -12.40 -4.72 20.81
C GLY A 155 -12.99 -3.32 20.82
N GLY A 156 -12.15 -2.33 20.55
CA GLY A 156 -12.54 -0.93 20.34
C GLY A 156 -11.50 -0.19 19.50
N LEU A 157 -11.97 0.74 18.67
CA LEU A 157 -11.09 1.65 17.93
C LEU A 157 -10.71 2.83 18.82
N CYS A 158 -9.42 3.18 18.84
CA CYS A 158 -8.91 4.30 19.60
C CYS A 158 -8.96 5.57 18.75
N MET A 159 -9.78 6.53 19.17
CA MET A 159 -9.85 7.87 18.59
C MET A 159 -8.94 8.82 19.36
N GLY A 160 -8.08 9.56 18.67
CA GLY A 160 -7.11 10.44 19.32
C GLY A 160 -6.26 11.25 18.34
N GLN A 161 -5.11 11.73 18.81
CA GLN A 161 -4.18 12.54 18.04
C GLN A 161 -2.78 11.94 18.10
N CYS A 162 -2.05 11.99 16.98
CA CYS A 162 -0.60 11.81 16.98
C CYS A 162 0.07 13.17 17.12
N GLN A 163 0.90 13.37 18.14
CA GLN A 163 1.73 14.57 18.27
C GLN A 163 2.91 14.54 17.29
N ARG A 164 2.62 14.56 15.99
CA ARG A 164 3.57 14.85 14.90
C ARG A 164 2.84 15.63 13.80
N LYS A 165 3.47 16.69 13.28
CA LYS A 165 2.96 17.56 12.21
C LYS A 165 2.69 16.74 10.93
N GLY A 166 1.46 16.29 10.72
CA GLY A 166 1.07 15.57 9.50
C GLY A 166 -0.43 15.66 9.23
N LYS A 167 -0.79 16.20 8.07
CA LYS A 167 -2.17 16.42 7.58
C LYS A 167 -2.97 15.11 7.50
N LEU A 168 -4.22 15.18 7.92
CA LEU A 168 -5.24 14.12 7.82
C LEU A 168 -5.82 14.03 6.39
N ARG A 169 -6.12 12.81 5.89
CA ARG A 169 -6.93 12.61 4.67
C ARG A 169 -7.72 11.29 4.60
N ASP A 170 -8.92 11.49 4.04
CA ASP A 170 -9.97 10.73 3.33
C ASP A 170 -10.65 9.44 3.85
N PRO A 171 -12.00 9.39 3.92
CA PRO A 171 -12.81 8.28 4.44
C PRO A 171 -13.68 7.57 3.40
N ASP A 172 -13.97 6.28 3.61
CA ASP A 172 -15.25 5.68 3.17
C ASP A 172 -15.54 4.39 3.96
N GLU A 173 -16.24 4.57 5.09
CA GLU A 173 -17.44 3.84 5.57
C GLU A 173 -17.74 4.11 7.07
N GLU A 174 -16.88 4.85 7.77
CA GLU A 174 -17.04 5.31 9.17
C GLU A 174 -17.56 6.76 9.32
N LYS A 175 -18.31 7.27 8.33
CA LYS A 175 -18.55 8.72 8.13
C LYS A 175 -18.98 9.50 9.37
N LEU A 176 -19.86 8.96 10.22
CA LEU A 176 -20.36 9.67 11.40
C LEU A 176 -19.37 9.70 12.56
N VAL A 177 -18.70 8.57 12.83
CA VAL A 177 -17.63 8.49 13.84
C VAL A 177 -16.44 9.33 13.39
N GLU A 178 -16.07 9.24 12.11
CA GLU A 178 -15.00 10.03 11.52
C GLU A 178 -15.33 11.53 11.46
N ALA A 179 -16.56 11.93 11.09
CA ALA A 179 -16.94 13.34 11.09
C ALA A 179 -16.95 13.92 12.52
N THR A 180 -17.46 13.17 13.49
CA THR A 180 -17.44 13.58 14.91
C THR A 180 -16.02 13.70 15.41
N ALA A 181 -15.18 12.68 15.17
CA ALA A 181 -13.78 12.70 15.55
C ALA A 181 -13.02 13.83 14.85
N LEU A 182 -13.20 14.02 13.55
CA LEU A 182 -12.56 15.08 12.78
C LEU A 182 -12.94 16.47 13.32
N GLY A 183 -14.21 16.70 13.63
CA GLY A 183 -14.67 17.94 14.25
C GLY A 183 -14.10 18.17 15.66
N LEU A 184 -13.77 17.10 16.38
CA LEU A 184 -13.03 17.14 17.64
C LEU A 184 -11.50 17.25 17.43
N GLY A 185 -11.02 17.23 16.19
CA GLY A 185 -9.59 17.20 15.83
C GLY A 185 -8.92 15.87 16.16
N MET A 186 -9.68 14.78 16.18
CA MET A 186 -9.25 13.42 16.43
C MET A 186 -9.30 12.59 15.13
N ARG A 187 -8.58 11.47 15.13
CA ARG A 187 -8.59 10.45 14.08
C ARG A 187 -8.50 9.06 14.70
N ARG A 188 -8.72 8.01 13.92
CA ARG A 188 -8.28 6.66 14.31
C ARG A 188 -6.76 6.63 14.45
N VAL A 189 -6.30 6.20 15.63
CA VAL A 189 -4.87 6.10 15.95
C VAL A 189 -4.46 4.71 16.45
N GLY A 190 -5.42 3.83 16.71
CA GLY A 190 -5.11 2.50 17.20
C GLY A 190 -6.32 1.62 17.41
N PHE A 191 -6.04 0.43 17.91
CA PHE A 191 -7.01 -0.59 18.27
C PHE A 191 -6.69 -1.14 19.65
N ILE A 192 -7.70 -1.30 20.49
CA ILE A 192 -7.58 -1.95 21.80
C ILE A 192 -8.45 -3.19 21.82
N PHE A 193 -7.95 -4.31 22.35
CA PHE A 193 -8.76 -5.51 22.54
C PHE A 193 -8.42 -6.27 23.81
N THR A 194 -9.34 -7.13 24.22
CA THR A 194 -9.18 -7.97 25.39
C THR A 194 -8.85 -9.39 25.01
N GLN A 195 -8.05 -10.01 25.85
CA GLN A 195 -7.77 -11.43 25.82
C GLN A 195 -8.61 -12.16 26.86
N THR A 196 -9.16 -13.33 26.53
CA THR A 196 -10.04 -14.07 27.45
C THR A 196 -9.25 -14.91 28.45
N ILE A 197 -9.86 -15.20 29.60
CA ILE A 197 -9.29 -16.12 30.60
C ILE A 197 -9.17 -17.56 30.07
N SER A 198 -10.05 -17.96 29.14
CA SER A 198 -10.05 -19.29 28.53
C SER A 198 -8.89 -19.55 27.57
N GLN A 199 -8.13 -18.52 27.18
CA GLN A 199 -7.02 -18.66 26.24
C GLN A 199 -5.80 -19.45 26.78
N ASN A 200 -5.84 -19.96 28.04
CA ASN A 200 -4.81 -20.82 28.67
C ASN A 200 -3.37 -20.46 28.25
N LYS A 201 -3.01 -19.19 28.45
CA LYS A 201 -1.73 -18.62 28.00
C LYS A 201 -0.60 -19.14 28.86
N LYS A 202 0.33 -19.87 28.26
CA LYS A 202 1.58 -20.17 28.95
C LYS A 202 2.77 -19.40 28.41
N ASP A 203 2.89 -19.15 27.10
CA ASP A 203 4.17 -18.63 26.57
C ASP A 203 4.09 -17.71 25.32
N TYR A 204 3.05 -16.86 25.16
CA TYR A 204 3.01 -15.90 24.05
C TYR A 204 2.26 -14.59 24.37
N THR A 205 2.64 -13.51 23.68
CA THR A 205 2.06 -12.16 23.88
C THR A 205 0.73 -11.99 23.14
N MET A 206 0.72 -12.24 21.83
CA MET A 206 -0.46 -12.23 20.95
C MET A 206 -0.47 -13.50 20.12
N SER A 207 -1.66 -14.09 19.93
CA SER A 207 -1.76 -15.24 19.01
C SER A 207 -1.59 -14.79 17.56
N ASN A 208 -1.29 -15.71 16.66
CA ASN A 208 -1.21 -15.46 15.22
C ASN A 208 -2.48 -14.78 14.67
N ALA A 209 -3.68 -15.18 15.13
CA ALA A 209 -4.94 -14.56 14.76
C ALA A 209 -5.06 -13.12 15.29
N GLU A 210 -4.56 -12.84 16.50
CA GLU A 210 -4.52 -11.50 17.08
C GLU A 210 -3.53 -10.60 16.33
N VAL A 211 -2.35 -11.12 15.96
CA VAL A 211 -1.38 -10.42 15.11
C VAL A 211 -1.98 -10.12 13.74
N LEU A 212 -2.66 -11.07 13.11
CA LEU A 212 -3.32 -10.90 11.82
C LEU A 212 -4.39 -9.80 11.86
N GLN A 213 -5.26 -9.83 12.87
CA GLN A 213 -6.26 -8.79 13.06
C GLN A 213 -5.61 -7.42 13.34
N ALA A 214 -4.56 -7.39 14.16
CA ALA A 214 -3.90 -6.15 14.52
C ALA A 214 -3.14 -5.52 13.33
N VAL A 215 -2.48 -6.33 12.50
CA VAL A 215 -1.78 -5.83 11.30
C VAL A 215 -2.77 -5.40 10.21
N GLU A 216 -3.91 -6.09 10.06
CA GLU A 216 -4.99 -5.69 9.17
C GLU A 216 -5.47 -4.27 9.51
N LEU A 217 -5.87 -4.05 10.77
CA LEU A 217 -6.30 -2.74 11.26
C LEU A 217 -5.20 -1.67 11.18
N HIS A 218 -3.93 -2.03 11.44
CA HIS A 218 -2.80 -1.11 11.23
C HIS A 218 -2.72 -0.68 9.77
N THR A 219 -2.84 -1.62 8.83
CA THR A 219 -2.74 -1.32 7.39
C THR A 219 -3.90 -0.48 6.89
N GLU A 220 -5.12 -0.72 7.39
CA GLU A 220 -6.32 0.08 7.10
C GLU A 220 -6.23 1.49 7.69
N GLY A 221 -5.71 1.63 8.91
CA GLY A 221 -5.54 2.92 9.59
C GLY A 221 -4.58 3.88 8.89
N ASN A 222 -3.78 3.37 7.93
CA ASN A 222 -2.82 4.10 7.11
C ASN A 222 -1.98 5.11 7.91
N LEU A 223 -1.54 4.68 9.09
CA LEU A 223 -0.81 5.46 10.06
C LEU A 223 0.40 4.65 10.50
N LYS A 224 1.60 5.18 10.25
CA LYS A 224 2.86 4.51 10.60
C LYS A 224 3.00 4.37 12.12
N GLU A 225 2.42 5.32 12.85
CA GLU A 225 2.31 5.41 14.30
C GLU A 225 1.17 4.59 14.92
N TRP A 226 0.47 3.74 14.15
CA TRP A 226 -0.70 3.00 14.65
C TRP A 226 -0.38 2.09 15.84
N VAL A 227 -1.18 2.20 16.90
CA VAL A 227 -0.98 1.46 18.16
C VAL A 227 -1.98 0.30 18.30
N THR A 228 -1.50 -0.82 18.83
CA THR A 228 -2.34 -1.94 19.28
C THR A 228 -2.18 -2.11 20.79
N ALA A 229 -3.28 -2.01 21.52
CA ALA A 229 -3.32 -2.23 22.97
C ALA A 229 -4.02 -3.54 23.32
N VAL A 230 -3.47 -4.27 24.28
CA VAL A 230 -3.99 -5.55 24.76
C VAL A 230 -4.31 -5.42 26.23
N VAL A 231 -5.55 -5.75 26.58
CA VAL A 231 -6.02 -5.79 27.96
C VAL A 231 -6.20 -7.25 28.37
N LYS A 232 -5.55 -7.64 29.47
CA LYS A 232 -5.58 -9.00 29.99
C LYS A 232 -5.72 -9.01 31.50
N LEU A 233 -6.28 -10.08 32.04
CA LEU A 233 -6.28 -10.34 33.46
C LEU A 233 -4.98 -11.05 33.82
N LYS A 234 -4.20 -10.51 34.78
CA LYS A 234 -3.00 -11.14 35.35
C LYS A 234 -3.29 -11.56 36.79
N GLU A 235 -2.78 -12.72 37.17
CA GLU A 235 -2.80 -13.17 38.56
C GLU A 235 -1.73 -12.40 39.36
N ASN A 236 -2.07 -12.03 40.59
CA ASN A 236 -1.16 -11.50 41.59
C ASN A 236 -0.47 -12.66 42.32
N GLU A 237 0.68 -12.37 42.92
CA GLU A 237 1.41 -13.32 43.78
C GLU A 237 0.55 -13.82 44.96
N ASP A 238 -0.40 -13.00 45.43
CA ASP A 238 -1.33 -13.33 46.53
C ASP A 238 -2.57 -14.13 46.09
N GLY A 239 -2.64 -14.59 44.83
CA GLY A 239 -3.79 -15.32 44.28
C GLY A 239 -5.00 -14.45 43.90
N GLY A 240 -4.88 -13.13 44.02
CA GLY A 240 -5.82 -12.17 43.41
C GLY A 240 -5.59 -12.02 41.91
N ALA A 241 -6.41 -11.23 41.24
CA ALA A 241 -6.21 -10.90 39.82
C ALA A 241 -6.39 -9.40 39.57
N TYR A 242 -5.65 -8.85 38.61
CA TYR A 242 -5.73 -7.44 38.22
C TYR A 242 -5.75 -7.29 36.71
N VAL A 243 -6.37 -6.21 36.25
CA VAL A 243 -6.38 -5.85 34.83
C VAL A 243 -5.03 -5.22 34.47
N HIS A 244 -4.39 -5.77 33.46
CA HIS A 244 -3.11 -5.33 32.94
C HIS A 244 -3.24 -4.93 31.48
N VAL A 245 -2.66 -3.78 31.13
CA VAL A 245 -2.66 -3.25 29.76
C VAL A 245 -1.23 -3.23 29.23
N GLU A 246 -1.05 -3.77 28.02
CA GLU A 246 0.19 -3.67 27.26
C GLU A 246 -0.09 -2.97 25.93
N ALA A 247 0.89 -2.27 25.39
CA ALA A 247 0.75 -1.56 24.13
C ALA A 247 1.92 -1.88 23.20
N PHE A 248 1.61 -2.00 21.92
CA PHE A 248 2.53 -2.45 20.90
C PHE A 248 2.32 -1.66 19.61
N GLN A 249 3.38 -1.62 18.82
CA GLN A 249 3.31 -1.30 17.40
C GLN A 249 3.70 -2.54 16.62
N LEU A 250 2.98 -2.86 15.55
CA LEU A 250 3.39 -3.93 14.64
C LEU A 250 4.65 -3.46 13.89
N SER A 251 5.62 -4.36 13.74
CA SER A 251 6.85 -4.09 13.00
C SER A 251 6.57 -3.78 11.53
N ASP A 252 7.46 -3.00 10.92
CA ASP A 252 7.43 -2.69 9.49
C ASP A 252 7.47 -3.98 8.64
N MET A 253 8.18 -5.00 9.13
CA MET A 253 8.23 -6.31 8.49
C MET A 253 6.87 -7.02 8.52
N CYS A 254 6.17 -7.00 9.66
CA CYS A 254 4.82 -7.55 9.78
C CYS A 254 3.86 -6.90 8.79
N VAL A 255 3.83 -5.56 8.78
CA VAL A 255 3.00 -4.75 7.87
C VAL A 255 3.32 -5.06 6.41
N ARG A 256 4.62 -5.18 6.07
CA ARG A 256 5.06 -5.53 4.71
C ARG A 256 4.60 -6.93 4.30
N LEU A 257 4.84 -7.94 5.14
CA LEU A 257 4.43 -9.33 4.88
C LEU A 257 2.92 -9.44 4.68
N PHE A 258 2.14 -8.66 5.45
CA PHE A 258 0.68 -8.61 5.31
C PHE A 258 0.26 -8.00 3.97
N LYS A 259 0.80 -6.82 3.62
CA LYS A 259 0.49 -6.13 2.35
C LYS A 259 0.89 -6.93 1.12
N GLU A 260 1.99 -7.67 1.20
CA GLU A 260 2.45 -8.56 0.13
C GLU A 260 1.74 -9.94 0.14
N GLY A 261 0.81 -10.17 1.07
CA GLY A 261 -0.01 -11.38 1.12
C GLY A 261 0.73 -12.66 1.54
N TRP A 262 1.83 -12.54 2.31
CA TRP A 262 2.68 -13.66 2.72
C TRP A 262 2.09 -14.51 3.83
N PHE A 263 1.22 -13.95 4.69
CA PHE A 263 0.57 -14.72 5.74
C PHE A 263 -0.39 -15.76 5.17
N GLU A 264 -0.33 -16.97 5.72
CA GLU A 264 -1.36 -17.99 5.56
C GLU A 264 -2.52 -17.69 6.50
N ARG A 265 -3.72 -17.48 5.93
CA ARG A 265 -4.92 -17.06 6.69
C ARG A 265 -5.89 -18.20 6.97
N GLU A 266 -5.83 -19.26 6.17
CA GLU A 266 -6.65 -20.46 6.31
C GLU A 266 -5.78 -21.57 6.87
N ILE A 267 -5.83 -21.75 8.19
CA ILE A 267 -5.05 -22.78 8.86
C ILE A 267 -5.95 -24.01 9.04
N GLN A 268 -5.66 -25.08 8.29
CA GLN A 268 -6.46 -26.32 8.30
C GLN A 268 -6.10 -27.28 9.45
N GLU A 269 -4.99 -27.01 10.14
CA GLU A 269 -4.44 -27.85 11.20
C GLU A 269 -4.41 -27.11 12.53
N GLU A 270 -4.35 -27.84 13.64
CA GLU A 270 -4.10 -27.25 14.96
C GLU A 270 -2.67 -26.71 14.98
N VAL A 271 -2.52 -25.40 14.82
CA VAL A 271 -1.23 -24.70 14.80
C VAL A 271 -1.00 -24.00 16.13
N ASP A 272 0.24 -24.08 16.60
CA ASP A 272 0.71 -23.31 17.74
C ASP A 272 0.28 -21.84 17.61
N PRO A 273 -0.53 -21.30 18.55
CA PRO A 273 -1.02 -19.94 18.48
C PRO A 273 0.11 -18.91 18.50
N ASN A 274 1.30 -19.24 18.97
CA ASN A 274 2.45 -18.32 18.92
C ASN A 274 3.07 -18.23 17.51
N LEU A 275 2.80 -19.17 16.61
CA LEU A 275 3.45 -19.23 15.31
C LEU A 275 2.55 -18.69 14.19
N SER A 276 3.04 -17.64 13.53
CA SER A 276 2.47 -17.11 12.30
C SER A 276 3.05 -17.82 11.09
N ARG A 277 2.20 -18.49 10.30
CA ARG A 277 2.63 -19.27 9.13
C ARG A 277 2.69 -18.43 7.85
N MET A 278 3.77 -18.59 7.09
CA MET A 278 4.04 -17.91 5.83
C MET A 278 3.81 -18.83 4.64
N LYS A 279 3.26 -18.31 3.54
CA LYS A 279 3.08 -19.03 2.26
C LYS A 279 4.39 -19.38 1.56
N LYS A 280 5.48 -18.69 1.90
CA LYS A 280 6.82 -18.85 1.32
C LYS A 280 7.85 -18.87 2.44
N ASP A 281 9.00 -19.46 2.16
CA ASP A 281 10.10 -19.50 3.11
C ASP A 281 10.63 -18.09 3.38
N VAL A 282 10.81 -17.79 4.66
CA VAL A 282 11.44 -16.56 5.17
C VAL A 282 12.65 -16.94 6.01
N VAL A 283 13.63 -16.04 6.11
CA VAL A 283 14.80 -16.25 6.96
C VAL A 283 14.58 -15.62 8.32
N VAL A 284 14.61 -16.44 9.37
CA VAL A 284 14.57 -16.01 10.78
C VAL A 284 15.83 -16.53 11.46
N GLY A 285 16.63 -15.65 12.07
CA GLY A 285 17.87 -16.05 12.76
C GLY A 285 18.86 -16.82 11.88
N GLY A 286 18.86 -16.57 10.57
CA GLY A 286 19.73 -17.26 9.61
C GLY A 286 19.22 -18.62 9.13
N LYS A 287 18.01 -19.05 9.52
CA LYS A 287 17.38 -20.30 9.06
C LYS A 287 16.15 -20.01 8.21
N ASP A 288 15.96 -20.78 7.15
CA ASP A 288 14.73 -20.77 6.37
C ASP A 288 13.61 -21.48 7.14
N THR A 289 12.47 -20.81 7.27
CA THR A 289 11.29 -21.31 7.94
C THR A 289 10.02 -20.72 7.33
N ARG A 290 8.89 -21.40 7.51
CA ARG A 290 7.55 -20.83 7.26
C ARG A 290 6.83 -20.46 8.54
N ASN A 291 7.30 -20.92 9.69
CA ASN A 291 6.72 -20.61 10.98
C ASN A 291 7.56 -19.53 11.65
N VAL A 292 6.97 -18.36 11.82
CA VAL A 292 7.60 -17.20 12.46
C VAL A 292 6.95 -16.98 13.82
N ASP A 293 7.75 -16.87 14.86
CA ASP A 293 7.26 -16.52 16.20
C ASP A 293 6.65 -15.11 16.17
N SER A 294 5.43 -15.00 16.68
CA SER A 294 4.61 -13.78 16.64
C SER A 294 5.26 -12.61 17.37
N ASP A 295 6.11 -12.86 18.36
CA ASP A 295 6.82 -11.81 19.09
C ASP A 295 7.84 -11.06 18.21
N PHE A 296 8.32 -11.63 17.09
CA PHE A 296 9.14 -10.89 16.12
C PHE A 296 8.40 -9.71 15.49
N PHE A 297 7.06 -9.77 15.50
CA PHE A 297 6.22 -8.74 14.91
C PHE A 297 5.84 -7.63 15.89
N LEU A 298 6.11 -7.80 17.18
CA LEU A 298 5.66 -6.89 18.22
C LEU A 298 6.79 -5.96 18.68
N VAL A 299 6.52 -4.66 18.66
CA VAL A 299 7.41 -3.63 19.21
C VAL A 299 6.71 -2.99 20.40
N VAL A 300 7.25 -3.20 21.61
CA VAL A 300 6.64 -2.73 22.86
C VAL A 300 6.66 -1.19 22.95
N LEU A 301 5.55 -0.61 23.40
CA LEU A 301 5.41 0.82 23.66
C LEU A 301 5.32 1.13 25.15
N LYS A 302 5.83 2.30 25.53
CA LYS A 302 5.59 2.86 26.86
C LYS A 302 4.16 3.37 26.94
N ILE A 303 3.51 3.17 28.09
CA ILE A 303 2.16 3.66 28.37
C ILE A 303 2.24 4.82 29.36
N SER A 304 1.49 5.88 29.08
CA SER A 304 1.14 6.93 30.04
C SER A 304 -0.37 7.16 30.05
N ASP A 305 -0.85 7.99 30.97
CA ASP A 305 -2.23 8.45 30.99
C ASP A 305 -2.32 9.98 30.92
N HIS A 306 -3.51 10.47 30.59
CA HIS A 306 -3.87 11.88 30.68
C HIS A 306 -5.35 12.03 31.01
N LEU A 307 -5.78 13.26 31.28
CA LEU A 307 -7.19 13.63 31.36
C LEU A 307 -7.55 14.49 30.15
N GLY A 308 -8.42 13.95 29.31
CA GLY A 308 -8.94 14.61 28.13
C GLY A 308 -10.08 15.58 28.44
N PRO A 309 -10.50 16.38 27.44
CA PRO A 309 -11.55 17.38 27.61
C PRO A 309 -12.97 16.80 27.55
N LEU A 310 -13.13 15.55 27.08
CA LEU A 310 -14.41 14.87 26.95
C LEU A 310 -14.69 14.05 28.21
N SER A 311 -15.93 14.06 28.65
CA SER A 311 -16.42 13.15 29.67
C SER A 311 -16.68 11.76 29.09
N SER A 312 -16.61 10.75 29.96
CA SER A 312 -16.91 9.34 29.65
C SER A 312 -18.07 8.83 30.51
N THR A 313 -19.15 9.61 30.60
CA THR A 313 -20.25 9.36 31.57
C THR A 313 -21.57 8.98 30.90
N PHE A 314 -21.62 9.06 29.57
CA PHE A 314 -22.75 8.64 28.77
C PHE A 314 -22.67 7.14 28.44
N PRO A 315 -23.80 6.44 28.27
CA PRO A 315 -23.79 5.04 27.82
C PRO A 315 -23.14 4.87 26.45
N ILE A 316 -22.33 3.82 26.33
CA ILE A 316 -21.53 3.50 25.15
C ILE A 316 -22.28 2.52 24.24
N GLU A 317 -22.27 2.77 22.93
CA GLU A 317 -22.89 1.91 21.92
C GLU A 317 -22.30 0.49 21.86
N ASN A 318 -23.03 -0.42 21.22
CA ASN A 318 -22.63 -1.79 20.96
C ASN A 318 -22.29 -2.62 22.22
N ARG A 319 -22.69 -2.17 23.41
CA ARG A 319 -22.68 -2.96 24.65
C ARG A 319 -23.98 -3.77 24.76
N ASN A 320 -24.05 -4.68 25.74
CA ASN A 320 -25.20 -5.57 25.95
C ASN A 320 -26.53 -4.82 26.10
N SER A 321 -26.49 -3.58 26.61
CA SER A 321 -27.65 -2.70 26.70
C SER A 321 -27.56 -1.61 25.62
N PRO A 322 -28.57 -1.47 24.75
CA PRO A 322 -28.57 -0.42 23.73
C PRO A 322 -28.72 0.97 24.37
N VAL A 323 -28.07 1.96 23.75
CA VAL A 323 -28.25 3.36 24.13
C VAL A 323 -29.62 3.85 23.65
N THR A 324 -30.39 4.45 24.55
CA THR A 324 -31.76 4.93 24.27
C THR A 324 -31.86 6.44 24.38
N MET A 325 -32.88 7.04 23.78
CA MET A 325 -33.14 8.49 23.91
C MET A 325 -33.45 8.90 25.37
N LYS A 326 -34.02 7.99 26.17
CA LYS A 326 -34.16 8.19 27.62
C LYS A 326 -32.82 8.40 28.33
N ALA A 327 -31.75 7.78 27.84
CA ALA A 327 -30.40 8.00 28.36
C ALA A 327 -29.92 9.44 28.08
N LEU A 328 -30.24 10.00 26.91
CA LEU A 328 -29.97 11.41 26.59
C LEU A 328 -30.69 12.33 27.57
N LYS A 329 -31.98 12.12 27.80
CA LYS A 329 -32.77 12.89 28.78
C LYS A 329 -32.16 12.83 30.18
N ASN A 330 -31.94 11.63 30.70
CA ASN A 330 -31.37 11.43 32.03
C ASN A 330 -30.00 12.10 32.18
N HIS A 331 -29.16 12.05 31.14
CA HIS A 331 -27.86 12.70 31.14
C HIS A 331 -27.98 14.22 31.15
N LEU A 332 -28.84 14.79 30.30
CA LEU A 332 -29.09 16.23 30.24
C LEU A 332 -29.69 16.77 31.55
N ASP A 333 -30.57 16.00 32.21
CA ASP A 333 -31.15 16.35 33.52
C ASP A 333 -30.09 16.33 34.63
N ARG A 334 -29.24 15.29 34.66
CA ARG A 334 -28.14 15.15 35.63
C ARG A 334 -27.11 16.27 35.49
N THR A 335 -26.88 16.75 34.28
CA THR A 335 -25.86 17.76 33.95
C THR A 335 -26.42 19.17 33.80
N LYS A 336 -27.69 19.41 34.14
CA LYS A 336 -28.40 20.70 33.94
C LYS A 336 -27.72 21.92 34.57
N SER A 337 -26.89 21.72 35.59
CA SER A 337 -26.14 22.80 36.25
C SER A 337 -24.91 23.25 35.47
N LEU A 338 -24.50 22.50 34.45
CA LEU A 338 -23.31 22.80 33.64
C LEU A 338 -23.70 23.62 32.40
N PRO A 339 -22.77 24.42 31.84
CA PRO A 339 -22.94 25.04 30.53
C PRO A 339 -23.28 24.00 29.45
N PHE A 340 -24.12 24.36 28.49
CA PHE A 340 -24.62 23.40 27.48
C PHE A 340 -23.51 22.64 26.76
N VAL A 341 -22.43 23.32 26.36
CA VAL A 341 -21.28 22.69 25.71
C VAL A 341 -20.64 21.59 26.57
N LYS A 342 -20.59 21.75 27.89
CA LYS A 342 -20.08 20.74 28.83
C LYS A 342 -21.02 19.55 28.95
N ARG A 343 -22.34 19.78 28.89
CA ARG A 343 -23.37 18.73 28.94
C ARG A 343 -23.24 17.77 27.76
N ILE A 344 -22.87 18.29 26.59
CA ILE A 344 -22.69 17.50 25.36
C ILE A 344 -21.24 17.10 25.07
N SER A 345 -20.27 17.45 25.94
CA SER A 345 -18.85 17.09 25.80
C SER A 345 -18.62 15.63 26.20
N ASP A 346 -19.22 14.69 25.47
CA ASP A 346 -19.05 13.24 25.61
C ASP A 346 -19.09 12.63 24.20
N PHE A 347 -18.10 11.79 23.88
CA PHE A 347 -17.96 11.26 22.52
C PHE A 347 -19.18 10.41 22.11
N HIS A 348 -19.64 9.52 22.99
CA HIS A 348 -20.74 8.60 22.69
C HIS A 348 -22.09 9.31 22.65
N LEU A 349 -22.24 10.38 23.45
CA LEU A 349 -23.38 11.29 23.34
C LEU A 349 -23.40 11.99 21.97
N LEU A 350 -22.26 12.54 21.52
CA LEU A 350 -22.16 13.18 20.21
C LEU A 350 -22.48 12.20 19.08
N LEU A 351 -22.02 10.94 19.18
CA LEU A 351 -22.38 9.89 18.22
C LEU A 351 -23.89 9.63 18.19
N LEU A 352 -24.56 9.61 19.35
CA LEU A 352 -26.02 9.44 19.40
C LEU A 352 -26.74 10.60 18.70
N ILE A 353 -26.37 11.84 19.02
CA ILE A 353 -27.00 13.04 18.46
C ILE A 353 -26.74 13.16 16.97
N ALA A 354 -25.52 12.84 16.51
CA ALA A 354 -25.13 12.89 15.12
C ALA A 354 -26.03 12.06 14.20
N ARG A 355 -26.73 11.04 14.72
CA ARG A 355 -27.70 10.24 13.95
C ARG A 355 -28.92 11.04 13.48
N PHE A 356 -29.14 12.22 14.05
CA PHE A 356 -30.27 13.10 13.77
C PHE A 356 -29.84 14.43 13.12
N LEU A 357 -28.56 14.56 12.78
CA LEU A 357 -27.96 15.79 12.26
C LEU A 357 -27.37 15.56 10.86
N ASP A 358 -27.21 16.62 10.08
CA ASP A 358 -26.47 16.52 8.82
C ASP A 358 -24.98 16.25 9.10
N VAL A 359 -24.47 15.14 8.55
CA VAL A 359 -23.10 14.68 8.79
C VAL A 359 -22.03 15.61 8.21
N ASN A 360 -22.37 16.40 7.19
CA ASN A 360 -21.42 17.27 6.48
C ASN A 360 -21.40 18.70 7.02
N ALA A 361 -22.49 19.15 7.64
CA ALA A 361 -22.65 20.52 8.14
C ALA A 361 -22.78 20.59 9.66
N ASP A 362 -23.77 19.90 10.22
CA ASP A 362 -24.16 20.07 11.63
C ASP A 362 -23.22 19.34 12.58
N VAL A 363 -22.83 18.11 12.25
CA VAL A 363 -21.91 17.30 13.08
C VAL A 363 -20.55 18.01 13.25
N PRO A 364 -19.88 18.50 12.18
CA PRO A 364 -18.65 19.27 12.32
C PRO A 364 -18.84 20.56 13.15
N ALA A 365 -19.94 21.29 12.96
CA ALA A 365 -20.21 22.53 13.69
C ALA A 365 -20.37 22.29 15.20
N LEU A 366 -21.14 21.25 15.58
CA LEU A 366 -21.35 20.88 16.97
C LEU A 366 -20.07 20.37 17.62
N ALA A 367 -19.32 19.52 16.91
CA ALA A 367 -18.03 19.00 17.37
C ALA A 367 -17.00 20.12 17.55
N ALA A 368 -16.96 21.12 16.67
CA ALA A 368 -16.09 22.29 16.82
C ALA A 368 -16.45 23.12 18.06
N CYS A 369 -17.74 23.27 18.38
CA CYS A 369 -18.16 23.92 19.64
C CYS A 369 -17.61 23.16 20.85
N VAL A 370 -17.70 21.82 20.85
CA VAL A 370 -17.13 20.98 21.92
C VAL A 370 -15.60 21.08 21.97
N GLN A 371 -14.93 21.03 20.82
CA GLN A 371 -13.47 21.14 20.76
C GLN A 371 -12.97 22.47 21.33
N MET A 372 -13.58 23.58 20.92
CA MET A 372 -13.20 24.93 21.35
C MET A 372 -13.83 25.34 22.68
N GLN A 373 -14.69 24.50 23.25
CA GLN A 373 -15.51 24.83 24.43
C GLN A 373 -16.29 26.14 24.25
N ALA A 374 -16.79 26.36 23.03
CA ALA A 374 -17.52 27.55 22.63
C ALA A 374 -19.02 27.44 22.94
N THR A 375 -19.72 28.57 22.88
CA THR A 375 -21.18 28.62 23.02
C THR A 375 -21.84 27.83 21.90
N VAL A 376 -22.71 26.88 22.26
CA VAL A 376 -23.51 26.11 21.29
C VAL A 376 -24.65 26.99 20.78
N PRO A 377 -24.86 27.14 19.45
CA PRO A 377 -25.99 27.89 18.91
C PRO A 377 -27.34 27.42 19.47
N GLU A 378 -28.23 28.35 19.79
CA GLU A 378 -29.53 28.09 20.43
C GLU A 378 -30.38 27.07 19.65
N GLY A 379 -30.35 27.12 18.31
CA GLY A 379 -31.03 26.14 17.46
C GLY A 379 -30.61 24.69 17.73
N TYR A 380 -29.31 24.43 17.93
CA TYR A 380 -28.84 23.09 18.29
C TYR A 380 -29.23 22.72 19.73
N GLN A 381 -29.24 23.67 20.65
CA GLN A 381 -29.67 23.41 22.03
C GLN A 381 -31.13 22.94 22.05
N LEU A 382 -32.03 23.69 21.38
CA LEU A 382 -33.45 23.36 21.28
C LEU A 382 -33.68 22.03 20.57
N LEU A 383 -32.95 21.74 19.50
CA LEU A 383 -33.05 20.46 18.78
C LEU A 383 -32.67 19.29 19.70
N ILE A 384 -31.54 19.39 20.40
CA ILE A 384 -31.05 18.33 21.30
C ILE A 384 -32.00 18.13 22.49
N GLU A 385 -32.53 19.21 23.06
CA GLU A 385 -33.52 19.13 24.15
C GLU A 385 -34.86 18.57 23.66
N SER A 386 -35.28 18.88 22.43
CA SER A 386 -36.45 18.28 21.79
C SER A 386 -36.29 16.78 21.60
N LEU A 387 -35.12 16.34 21.10
CA LEU A 387 -34.78 14.92 20.97
C LEU A 387 -34.84 14.19 22.32
N ALA A 388 -34.40 14.84 23.39
CA ALA A 388 -34.42 14.28 24.74
C ALA A 388 -35.83 14.23 25.36
N THR A 389 -36.70 15.19 25.03
CA THR A 389 -38.07 15.25 25.57
C THR A 389 -39.06 14.36 24.82
N ALA A 390 -38.77 14.02 23.56
CA ALA A 390 -39.57 13.11 22.75
C ALA A 390 -39.50 11.63 23.15
N SER A 391 -38.69 11.28 24.17
CA SER A 391 -38.42 9.90 24.62
C SER A 391 -39.25 9.41 25.79
#